data_AF-A0A8I6YQS5-F1
#
_entry.id   AF-A0A8I6YQS5-F1
#
_cell.length_a   1.000
_cell.length_b   1.000
_cell.length_c   1.000
_cell.angle_alpha   90.00
_cell.angle_beta   90.00
_cell.angle_gamma   90.00
#
_symmetry.space_group_name_H-M   'P 1'
#
loop_
_entity.id
_entity.type
_entity.pdbx_description
1 polymer ?
#
loop_
_entity_poly.entity_id
_entity_poly.type
_entity_poly.pdbx_seq_one_letter_code
_entity_poly.pdbx_strand_id
1 'polypeptide(L)'
;MCTRDSNIWRSRCPMICFYAVEFHFVDRVATQFGKRQGIPTEETRSVITSAHGFSRRNNQDISDWAVKHHHWIAMWNQRETLIHKENRPHNDSAYQKYLVWYADRYRLKLKPGWTREEWSELV
;
A
#
# COMPACT_ATOMS: atom_id res chain seq x y z
N MET A 1 6.03 9.79 -20.51
CA MET A 1 5.44 9.24 -19.27
C MET A 1 3.93 9.30 -19.41
N CYS A 2 3.19 8.21 -19.17
CA CYS A 2 1.73 8.19 -19.31
C CYS A 2 1.07 8.83 -18.08
N THR A 3 0.12 9.75 -18.29
CA THR A 3 -0.62 10.47 -17.23
C THR A 3 -2.11 10.13 -17.20
N ARG A 4 -2.50 9.07 -17.94
CA ARG A 4 -3.88 8.58 -17.98
C ARG A 4 -4.34 8.23 -16.57
N ASP A 5 -5.58 8.61 -16.26
CA ASP A 5 -6.25 8.36 -14.97
C ASP A 5 -5.50 8.94 -13.74
N SER A 6 -4.71 10.01 -13.94
CA SER A 6 -3.98 10.68 -12.86
C SER A 6 -4.89 11.23 -11.75
N ASN A 7 -6.16 11.47 -12.05
CA ASN A 7 -7.20 11.83 -11.08
C ASN A 7 -7.46 10.76 -10.03
N ILE A 8 -7.16 9.47 -10.29
CA ILE A 8 -7.38 8.36 -9.36
C ILE A 8 -6.10 7.75 -8.77
N TRP A 9 -4.91 8.26 -9.11
CA TRP A 9 -3.65 7.71 -8.59
C TRP A 9 -3.55 7.77 -7.06
N ARG A 10 -4.30 8.70 -6.46
CA ARG A 10 -4.39 8.90 -5.02
C ARG A 10 -5.64 8.29 -4.38
N SER A 11 -6.37 7.41 -5.06
CA SER A 11 -7.49 6.66 -4.50
C SER A 11 -7.02 5.69 -3.41
N ARG A 12 -7.70 5.68 -2.26
CA ARG A 12 -7.56 4.65 -1.23
C ARG A 12 -8.54 3.52 -1.51
N CYS A 13 -8.15 2.60 -2.38
CA CYS A 13 -9.03 1.54 -2.87
C CYS A 13 -8.30 0.19 -2.98
N PRO A 14 -9.04 -0.94 -3.01
CA PRO A 14 -8.45 -2.25 -3.20
C PRO A 14 -8.00 -2.45 -4.65
N MET A 15 -6.77 -2.88 -4.86
CA MET A 15 -6.29 -3.51 -6.08
C MET A 15 -6.68 -4.99 -6.03
N ILE A 16 -7.43 -5.43 -7.05
CA ILE A 16 -8.07 -6.74 -7.05
C ILE A 16 -7.49 -7.57 -8.19
N CYS A 17 -7.06 -8.78 -7.87
CA CYS A 17 -6.74 -9.84 -8.81
C CYS A 17 -7.52 -11.10 -8.42
N PHE A 18 -7.68 -12.05 -9.33
CA PHE A 18 -8.48 -13.27 -9.12
C PHE A 18 -8.21 -13.94 -7.76
N TYR A 19 -6.93 -14.08 -7.41
CA TYR A 19 -6.49 -14.80 -6.22
C TYR A 19 -6.11 -13.89 -5.04
N ALA A 20 -6.01 -12.57 -5.23
CA ALA A 20 -5.53 -11.67 -4.21
C ALA A 20 -6.21 -10.30 -4.20
N VAL A 21 -6.34 -9.74 -3.00
CA VAL A 21 -6.75 -8.35 -2.79
C VAL A 21 -5.66 -7.66 -1.99
N GLU A 22 -5.13 -6.58 -2.55
CA GLU A 22 -4.16 -5.72 -1.89
C GLU A 22 -4.69 -4.30 -1.89
N PHE A 23 -4.44 -3.53 -0.84
CA PHE A 23 -5.07 -2.22 -0.71
C PHE A 23 -4.05 -1.10 -0.98
N HIS A 24 -4.45 -0.15 -1.83
CA HIS A 24 -3.59 0.98 -2.23
C HIS A 24 -3.59 2.07 -1.15
N PHE A 25 -2.52 2.13 -0.34
CA PHE A 25 -2.38 3.07 0.77
C PHE A 25 -1.54 4.28 0.42
N VAL A 26 -2.14 5.19 -0.32
CA VAL A 26 -1.54 6.46 -0.75
C VAL A 26 -1.05 7.30 0.42
N ASP A 27 -1.69 7.18 1.58
CA ASP A 27 -1.30 7.87 2.81
C ASP A 27 0.05 7.41 3.37
N ARG A 28 0.63 6.29 2.91
CA ARG A 28 1.98 5.82 3.29
C ARG A 28 3.08 6.22 2.31
N VAL A 29 2.68 6.67 1.12
CA VAL A 29 3.58 6.99 -0.01
C VAL A 29 3.25 8.37 -0.59
N ALA A 30 2.71 9.27 0.24
CA ALA A 30 2.26 10.59 -0.18
C ALA A 30 3.41 11.43 -0.78
N THR A 31 4.64 11.17 -0.35
CA THR A 31 5.86 11.81 -0.89
C THR A 31 6.07 11.56 -2.39
N GLN A 32 5.67 10.39 -2.92
CA GLN A 32 5.75 10.08 -4.35
C GLN A 32 4.89 11.02 -5.21
N PHE A 33 3.85 11.59 -4.60
CA PHE A 33 2.94 12.55 -5.22
C PHE A 33 3.27 14.01 -4.85
N GLY A 34 4.44 14.25 -4.23
CA GLY A 34 4.83 15.57 -3.73
C GLY A 34 3.93 16.09 -2.61
N LYS A 35 3.19 15.20 -1.92
CA LYS A 35 2.27 15.56 -0.83
C LYS A 35 2.90 15.32 0.53
N ARG A 36 2.38 16.01 1.54
CA ARG A 36 2.79 15.86 2.92
C ARG A 36 2.59 14.42 3.38
N GLN A 37 3.65 13.80 3.89
CA GLN A 37 3.60 12.49 4.52
C GLN A 37 3.19 12.61 5.99
N GLY A 38 1.99 12.14 6.31
CA GLY A 38 1.48 12.05 7.68
C GLY A 38 1.67 10.65 8.28
N ILE A 39 1.42 10.53 9.58
CA ILE A 39 1.28 9.23 10.22
C ILE A 39 -0.08 8.63 9.80
N PRO A 40 -0.13 7.41 9.24
CA PRO A 40 -1.38 6.77 8.84
C PRO A 40 -2.37 6.57 10.00
N THR A 41 -3.67 6.61 9.72
CA THR A 41 -4.73 6.34 10.71
C THR A 41 -4.85 4.85 11.04
N GLU A 42 -5.43 4.50 12.19
CA GLU A 42 -5.63 3.09 12.59
C GLU A 42 -6.61 2.37 11.65
N GLU A 43 -7.52 3.08 10.99
CA GLU A 43 -8.42 2.56 9.96
C GLU A 43 -7.65 1.95 8.78
N THR A 44 -6.55 2.59 8.37
CA THR A 44 -5.61 2.04 7.36
C THR A 44 -5.15 0.64 7.76
N ARG A 45 -4.95 0.38 9.05
CA ARG A 45 -4.45 -0.89 9.56
C ARG A 45 -5.50 -1.99 9.64
N SER A 46 -6.72 -1.68 10.06
CA SER A 46 -7.82 -2.66 10.08
C SER A 46 -8.09 -3.21 8.68
N VAL A 47 -8.12 -2.32 7.68
CA VAL A 47 -8.32 -2.69 6.27
C VAL A 47 -7.18 -3.59 5.75
N ILE A 48 -5.92 -3.28 6.10
CA ILE A 48 -4.75 -4.12 5.76
C ILE A 48 -4.91 -5.55 6.25
N THR A 49 -5.26 -5.72 7.52
CA THR A 49 -5.41 -7.05 8.12
C THR A 49 -6.54 -7.82 7.44
N SER A 50 -7.65 -7.16 7.09
CA SER A 50 -8.76 -7.80 6.37
C SER A 50 -8.41 -8.21 4.93
N ALA A 51 -7.61 -7.39 4.22
CA ALA A 51 -7.18 -7.67 2.85
C ALA A 51 -6.15 -8.81 2.79
N HIS A 52 -5.24 -8.90 3.77
CA HIS A 52 -4.21 -9.95 3.82
C HIS A 52 -4.75 -11.38 3.91
N GLY A 53 -6.01 -11.56 4.30
CA GLY A 53 -6.68 -12.87 4.22
C GLY A 53 -6.80 -13.38 2.79
N PHE A 54 -6.89 -12.49 1.81
CA PHE A 54 -7.04 -12.80 0.39
C PHE A 54 -5.69 -12.80 -0.31
N SER A 55 -4.87 -13.82 -0.06
CA SER A 55 -3.62 -14.05 -0.78
C SER A 55 -3.72 -15.29 -1.67
N ARG A 56 -2.89 -15.36 -2.72
CA ARG A 56 -2.84 -16.54 -3.62
C ARG A 56 -2.66 -17.85 -2.85
N ARG A 57 -1.87 -17.83 -1.77
CA ARG A 57 -1.62 -19.00 -0.92
C ARG A 57 -2.89 -19.54 -0.28
N ASN A 58 -3.83 -18.65 0.07
CA ASN A 58 -5.06 -18.98 0.80
C ASN A 58 -6.26 -19.15 -0.15
N ASN A 59 -6.06 -18.96 -1.46
CA ASN A 59 -7.11 -18.82 -2.47
C ASN A 59 -6.77 -19.59 -3.75
N GLN A 60 -6.37 -20.86 -3.61
CA GLN A 60 -5.93 -21.67 -4.75
C GLN A 60 -7.10 -22.17 -5.61
N ASP A 61 -8.27 -22.43 -5.01
CA ASP A 61 -9.47 -22.95 -5.69
C ASP A 61 -10.61 -21.92 -5.73
N ILE A 62 -10.42 -20.80 -6.43
CA ILE A 62 -11.50 -19.82 -6.63
C ILE A 62 -12.16 -20.05 -8.00
N SER A 63 -13.35 -20.64 -8.00
CA SER A 63 -14.26 -20.66 -9.16
C SER A 63 -15.00 -19.32 -9.31
N ASP A 64 -15.55 -18.80 -8.21
CA ASP A 64 -16.49 -17.67 -8.20
C ASP A 64 -15.88 -16.40 -7.58
N TRP A 65 -14.74 -15.97 -8.12
CA TRP A 65 -13.97 -14.84 -7.59
C TRP A 65 -14.78 -13.54 -7.49
N ALA A 66 -15.68 -13.30 -8.44
CA ALA A 66 -16.51 -12.11 -8.48
C ALA A 66 -17.48 -12.04 -7.28
N VAL A 67 -18.02 -13.18 -6.86
CA VAL A 67 -18.87 -13.28 -5.66
C VAL A 67 -18.01 -13.12 -4.41
N LYS A 68 -16.85 -13.80 -4.35
CA LYS A 68 -15.96 -13.74 -3.20
C LYS A 68 -15.42 -12.33 -2.93
N HIS A 69 -15.09 -11.59 -3.98
CA HIS A 69 -14.53 -10.24 -3.90
C HIS A 69 -15.58 -9.13 -4.07
N HIS A 70 -16.88 -9.45 -4.04
CA HIS A 70 -17.95 -8.48 -4.33
C HIS A 70 -17.84 -7.19 -3.50
N HIS A 71 -17.49 -7.30 -2.21
CA HIS A 71 -17.28 -6.16 -1.33
C HIS A 71 -16.15 -5.25 -1.82
N TRP A 72 -15.02 -5.84 -2.20
CA TRP A 72 -13.86 -5.12 -2.72
C TRP A 72 -14.15 -4.49 -4.10
N ILE A 73 -14.87 -5.21 -4.97
CA ILE A 73 -15.29 -4.72 -6.28
C ILE A 73 -16.20 -3.49 -6.12
N ALA A 74 -17.16 -3.55 -5.20
CA ALA A 74 -18.03 -2.42 -4.90
C ALA A 74 -17.24 -1.18 -4.44
N MET A 75 -16.21 -1.38 -3.61
CA MET A 75 -15.31 -0.29 -3.20
C MET A 75 -14.46 0.25 -4.36
N TRP A 76 -13.91 -0.62 -5.21
CA TRP A 76 -13.15 -0.21 -6.40
C TRP A 76 -14.00 0.64 -7.37
N ASN A 77 -15.27 0.29 -7.54
CA ASN A 77 -16.20 1.07 -8.35
C ASN A 77 -16.43 2.49 -7.81
N GLN A 78 -16.14 2.72 -6.53
CA GLN A 78 -16.21 4.03 -5.87
C GLN A 78 -14.84 4.73 -5.78
N ARG A 79 -13.78 4.23 -6.45
CA ARG A 79 -12.40 4.75 -6.31
C ARG A 79 -12.28 6.27 -6.51
N GLU A 80 -13.09 6.88 -7.36
CA GLU A 80 -13.10 8.32 -7.62
C GLU A 80 -13.57 9.16 -6.43
N THR A 81 -14.38 8.58 -5.52
CA THR A 81 -14.82 9.24 -4.29
C THR A 81 -13.85 9.00 -3.13
N LEU A 82 -12.96 8.01 -3.26
CA LEU A 82 -12.02 7.56 -2.24
C LEU A 82 -10.63 8.21 -2.37
N ILE A 83 -10.53 9.35 -3.06
CA ILE A 83 -9.27 10.09 -3.21
C ILE A 83 -8.76 10.58 -1.86
N HIS A 84 -7.48 10.34 -1.59
CA HIS A 84 -6.83 10.82 -0.38
C HIS A 84 -6.83 12.35 -0.33
N LYS A 85 -7.39 12.90 0.76
CA LYS A 85 -7.66 14.34 0.91
C LYS A 85 -6.43 15.20 1.21
N GLU A 86 -5.31 14.60 1.63
CA GLU A 86 -4.09 15.37 1.92
C GLU A 86 -3.55 16.01 0.63
N ASN A 87 -3.62 17.34 0.59
CA ASN A 87 -3.21 18.14 -0.55
C ASN A 87 -2.06 19.10 -0.21
N ARG A 88 -1.67 19.20 1.08
CA ARG A 88 -0.54 20.02 1.49
C ARG A 88 0.74 19.51 0.82
N PRO A 89 1.64 20.42 0.40
CA PRO A 89 2.91 20.02 -0.19
C PRO A 89 3.77 19.24 0.81
N HIS A 90 4.72 18.47 0.29
CA HIS A 90 5.74 17.80 1.09
C HIS A 90 6.41 18.77 2.10
N ASN A 91 6.75 18.22 3.27
CA ASN A 91 7.41 18.95 4.36
C ASN A 91 8.34 18.00 5.10
N ASP A 92 9.63 18.31 5.13
CA ASP A 92 10.67 17.47 5.75
C ASP A 92 10.45 17.27 7.25
N SER A 93 9.95 18.28 7.98
CA SER A 93 9.66 18.14 9.41
C SER A 93 8.53 17.12 9.65
N ALA A 94 7.51 17.10 8.79
CA ALA A 94 6.44 16.11 8.88
C ALA A 94 6.95 14.71 8.48
N TYR A 95 7.77 14.65 7.44
CA TYR A 95 8.36 13.39 6.97
C TYR A 95 9.29 12.77 8.01
N GLN A 96 10.10 13.56 8.71
CA GLN A 96 10.97 13.06 9.78
C GLN A 96 10.15 12.42 10.92
N LYS A 97 9.02 13.03 11.31
CA LYS A 97 8.10 12.45 12.29
C LYS A 97 7.51 11.12 11.80
N TYR A 98 7.16 11.05 10.51
CA TYR A 98 6.71 9.81 9.89
C TYR A 98 7.80 8.73 9.93
N LEU A 99 9.06 9.05 9.63
CA LEU A 99 10.16 8.08 9.66
C LEU A 99 10.40 7.52 11.07
N VAL A 100 10.35 8.37 12.10
CA VAL A 100 10.46 7.93 13.50
C VAL A 100 9.32 6.96 13.85
N TRP A 101 8.07 7.34 13.53
CA TRP A 101 6.92 6.45 13.72
C TRP A 101 7.06 5.14 12.94
N TYR A 102 7.50 5.21 11.68
CA TYR A 102 7.62 4.05 10.81
C TYR A 102 8.67 3.07 11.33
N ALA A 103 9.81 3.58 11.82
CA ALA A 103 10.89 2.77 12.39
C ALA A 103 10.51 2.14 13.74
N ASP A 104 9.76 2.84 14.59
CA ASP A 104 9.22 2.28 15.83
C ASP A 104 8.19 1.17 15.53
N ARG A 105 7.30 1.43 14.58
CA ARG A 105 6.15 0.58 14.32
C ARG A 105 6.50 -0.69 13.54
N TYR A 106 7.44 -0.59 12.62
CA TYR A 106 7.88 -1.68 11.76
C TYR A 106 9.35 -1.96 12.09
N ARG A 107 9.67 -3.23 12.32
CA ARG A 107 11.05 -3.67 12.48
C ARG A 107 11.77 -3.49 11.16
N LEU A 108 12.33 -2.31 10.92
CA LEU A 108 13.24 -2.02 9.84
C LEU A 108 14.53 -2.82 10.10
N LYS A 109 14.54 -4.08 9.67
CA LYS A 109 15.79 -4.78 9.44
C LYS A 109 16.23 -4.41 8.03
N LEU A 110 17.02 -3.34 7.91
CA LEU A 110 17.88 -3.21 6.75
C LEU A 110 18.83 -4.41 6.84
N LYS A 111 18.70 -5.40 5.95
CA LYS A 111 19.82 -6.34 5.75
C LYS A 111 21.00 -5.44 5.37
N PRO A 112 22.14 -5.51 6.06
CA PRO A 112 23.35 -4.85 5.58
C PRO A 112 23.58 -5.24 4.11
N GLY A 113 24.24 -4.37 3.35
CA GLY A 113 24.72 -4.75 2.03
C GLY A 113 25.46 -6.09 2.11
N TRP A 114 25.27 -6.93 1.09
CA TRP A 114 25.91 -8.24 1.00
C TRP A 114 27.40 -8.13 1.30
N THR A 115 27.90 -8.96 2.22
CA THR A 115 29.35 -9.01 2.47
C THR A 115 30.05 -9.70 1.32
N ARG A 116 31.36 -9.45 1.17
CA ARG A 116 32.15 -10.01 0.08
C ARG A 116 32.22 -11.55 0.16
N GLU A 117 32.11 -12.09 1.37
CA GLU A 117 32.02 -13.53 1.63
C GLU A 117 30.68 -14.10 1.13
N GLU A 118 29.55 -13.46 1.43
CA GLU A 118 28.23 -13.89 0.95
C GLU A 118 28.11 -13.84 -0.60
N TRP A 119 28.81 -12.90 -1.25
CA TRP A 119 28.92 -12.85 -2.72
C TRP A 119 29.70 -14.04 -3.29
N SER A 120 30.75 -14.49 -2.60
CA SER A 120 31.62 -15.56 -3.09
C SER A 120 31.00 -16.95 -3.03
N GLU A 121 29.95 -17.14 -2.23
CA GLU A 121 29.19 -18.40 -2.17
C GLU A 121 28.13 -18.53 -3.29
N LEU A 122 27.85 -17.42 -4.00
CA LEU A 122 26.84 -17.36 -5.06
C LEU A 122 27.43 -17.39 -6.48
N VAL A 123 28.75 -17.31 -6.63
CA VAL A 123 29.47 -17.25 -7.92
C VAL A 123 30.38 -18.46 -8.08
#